data_AF-X1K7G4-F1
#
_entry.id   AF-X1K7G4-F1
#
_cell.length_a   1.000
_cell.length_b   1.000
_cell.length_c   1.000
_cell.angle_alpha   90.00
_cell.angle_beta   90.00
_cell.angle_gamma   90.00
#
_symmetry.space_group_name_H-M   'P 1'
#
loop_
_entity.id
_entity.type
_entity.pdbx_description
1 polymer ?
#
loop_
_entity_poly.entity_id
_entity_poly.type
_entity_poly.pdbx_seq_one_letter_code
_entity_poly.pdbx_strand_id
1 'polypeptide(L)'
;MQQDAEKKDNKVGEPVSTEREMLLRELNTLPGNKILDRLLEIENPREIVHSLSSGDFYWLVKKIGDEECVPLLDLASTDQWQYLIDLEIWKRDRVDAALSWGWMKRLQQADSGRLIKWLLSEGEVFTH
;
A
#
# COMPACT_ATOMS: atom_id res chain seq x y z
N MET A 1 -24.91 49.11 2.37
CA MET A 1 -25.30 47.89 1.61
C MET A 1 -24.02 47.15 1.30
N GLN A 2 -23.96 45.90 1.73
CA GLN A 2 -22.79 45.01 1.81
C GLN A 2 -21.85 45.01 0.59
N GLN A 3 -20.55 44.93 0.89
CA GLN A 3 -19.54 44.23 0.09
C GLN A 3 -19.97 42.78 -0.06
N ASP A 4 -19.79 42.18 -1.24
CA ASP A 4 -19.39 40.78 -1.32
C ASP A 4 -18.52 40.58 -2.56
N ALA A 5 -17.25 40.33 -2.26
CA ALA A 5 -16.19 39.95 -3.15
C ALA A 5 -16.19 38.42 -3.34
N GLU A 6 -15.27 37.97 -4.19
CA GLU A 6 -14.76 36.61 -4.26
C GLU A 6 -15.65 35.54 -4.89
N LYS A 7 -15.68 35.60 -6.24
CA LYS A 7 -15.64 34.38 -7.03
C LYS A 7 -14.23 33.78 -6.93
N LYS A 8 -13.97 32.99 -5.89
CA LYS A 8 -12.78 32.11 -5.84
C LYS A 8 -13.07 30.90 -6.72
N ASP A 9 -12.54 30.98 -7.94
CA ASP A 9 -12.49 29.86 -8.89
C ASP A 9 -11.58 28.78 -8.28
N ASN A 10 -12.23 27.72 -7.79
CA ASN A 10 -11.59 26.59 -7.14
C ASN A 10 -10.99 25.69 -8.22
N LYS A 11 -9.70 25.83 -8.49
CA LYS A 11 -8.89 24.83 -9.22
C LYS A 11 -7.73 24.36 -8.34
N VAL A 12 -8.04 23.53 -7.36
CA VAL A 12 -7.04 22.76 -6.61
C VAL A 12 -7.32 21.29 -6.89
N GLY A 13 -6.75 20.76 -7.97
CA GLY A 13 -6.96 19.36 -8.37
C GLY A 13 -5.84 18.71 -9.18
N GLU A 14 -4.82 19.45 -9.63
CA GLU A 14 -3.82 18.95 -10.59
C GLU A 14 -2.35 18.76 -10.08
N PRO A 15 -1.87 19.27 -8.91
CA PRO A 15 -0.45 19.08 -8.55
C PRO A 15 -0.16 17.70 -7.93
N VAL A 16 -1.08 17.13 -7.15
CA VAL A 16 -0.84 15.91 -6.34
C VAL A 16 -0.67 14.64 -7.18
N SER A 17 -1.36 14.53 -8.33
CA SER A 17 -1.21 13.38 -9.24
C SER A 17 0.15 13.36 -9.93
N THR A 18 0.68 14.54 -10.29
CA THR A 18 1.96 14.67 -10.99
C THR A 18 3.12 14.32 -10.07
N GLU A 19 3.10 14.80 -8.83
CA GLU A 19 4.11 14.47 -7.83
C GLU A 19 4.13 12.97 -7.49
N ARG A 20 2.96 12.33 -7.40
CA ARG A 20 2.86 10.87 -7.21
C ARG A 20 3.47 10.08 -8.35
N GLU A 21 3.14 10.42 -9.59
CA GLU A 21 3.68 9.75 -10.77
C GLU A 21 5.20 9.91 -10.87
N MET A 22 5.71 11.09 -10.51
CA MET A 22 7.14 11.35 -10.44
C MET A 22 7.82 10.50 -9.37
N LEU A 23 7.25 10.42 -8.17
CA LEU A 23 7.78 9.58 -7.10
C LEU A 23 7.75 8.09 -7.47
N LEU A 24 6.65 7.60 -8.06
CA LEU A 24 6.59 6.21 -8.53
C LEU A 24 7.64 5.90 -9.59
N ARG A 25 7.86 6.83 -10.53
CA ARG A 25 8.95 6.70 -11.52
C ARG A 25 10.31 6.67 -10.84
N GLU A 26 10.54 7.55 -9.87
CA GLU A 26 11.77 7.58 -9.07
C GLU A 26 12.00 6.25 -8.35
N LEU A 27 11.04 5.78 -7.55
CA LEU A 27 11.11 4.51 -6.83
C LEU A 27 11.31 3.32 -7.79
N ASN A 28 10.72 3.37 -8.99
CA ASN A 28 10.92 2.38 -10.05
C ASN A 28 12.32 2.39 -10.67
N THR A 29 13.12 3.45 -10.50
CA THR A 29 14.54 3.44 -10.91
C THR A 29 15.50 2.94 -9.83
N LEU A 30 15.11 2.99 -8.55
CA LEU A 30 15.96 2.61 -7.42
C LEU A 30 16.06 1.09 -7.25
N PRO A 31 17.19 0.52 -6.80
CA PRO A 31 17.23 -0.88 -6.36
C PRO A 31 16.39 -1.09 -5.09
N GLY A 32 15.90 -2.31 -4.86
CA GLY A 32 14.95 -2.64 -3.77
C GLY A 32 15.36 -2.11 -2.39
N ASN A 33 16.61 -2.32 -2.01
CA ASN A 33 17.18 -1.84 -0.74
C ASN A 33 17.18 -0.30 -0.58
N LYS A 34 17.17 0.47 -1.69
CA LYS A 34 17.13 1.94 -1.68
C LYS A 34 15.71 2.52 -1.65
N ILE A 35 14.70 1.70 -1.96
CA ILE A 35 13.29 2.14 -1.94
C ILE A 35 12.86 2.43 -0.51
N LEU A 36 13.20 1.55 0.44
CA LEU A 36 12.87 1.74 1.85
C LEU A 36 13.60 2.96 2.45
N ASP A 37 14.89 3.11 2.17
CA ASP A 37 15.67 4.29 2.57
C ASP A 37 14.97 5.58 2.10
N ARG A 38 14.54 5.61 0.83
CA ARG A 38 13.88 6.78 0.25
C ARG A 38 12.52 7.07 0.88
N LEU A 39 11.73 6.03 1.18
CA LEU A 39 10.44 6.19 1.86
C LEU A 39 10.59 6.82 3.25
N LEU A 40 11.66 6.52 3.97
CA LEU A 40 11.93 7.10 5.31
C LEU A 40 12.25 8.61 5.27
N GLU A 41 12.66 9.14 4.12
CA GLU A 41 12.94 10.57 3.94
C GLU A 41 11.68 11.40 3.64
N ILE A 42 10.55 10.75 3.38
CA ILE A 42 9.27 11.40 3.10
C ILE A 42 8.60 11.79 4.42
N GLU A 43 7.99 12.96 4.46
CA GLU A 43 7.31 13.47 5.66
C GLU A 43 6.15 12.56 6.11
N ASN A 44 5.32 12.08 5.17
CA ASN A 44 4.19 11.19 5.44
C ASN A 44 4.23 9.92 4.55
N PRO A 45 5.11 8.95 4.86
CA PRO A 45 5.32 7.78 4.00
C PRO A 45 4.08 6.91 3.89
N ARG A 46 3.27 6.82 4.96
CA ARG A 46 2.03 6.04 4.98
C ARG A 46 0.99 6.59 4.01
N GLU A 47 0.76 7.90 4.00
CA GLU A 47 -0.19 8.53 3.07
C GLU A 47 0.22 8.31 1.62
N ILE A 48 1.52 8.45 1.35
CA ILE A 48 2.07 8.20 0.01
C ILE A 48 1.86 6.75 -0.40
N VAL A 49 2.22 5.79 0.44
CA VAL A 49 2.04 4.36 0.15
C VAL A 49 0.56 4.03 -0.05
N HIS A 50 -0.33 4.54 0.79
CA HIS A 50 -1.78 4.34 0.65
C HIS A 50 -2.35 4.94 -0.64
N SER A 51 -1.72 5.99 -1.15
CA SER A 51 -2.12 6.63 -2.40
C SER A 51 -1.72 5.85 -3.66
N LEU A 52 -0.83 4.86 -3.52
CA LEU A 52 -0.44 3.96 -4.60
C LEU A 52 -1.58 3.00 -4.92
N SER A 53 -1.72 2.66 -6.21
CA SER A 53 -2.60 1.56 -6.57
C SER A 53 -2.10 0.26 -5.94
N SER A 54 -3.00 -0.68 -5.63
CA SER A 54 -2.60 -1.98 -5.09
C SER A 54 -1.67 -2.74 -6.05
N GLY A 55 -1.79 -2.50 -7.37
CA GLY A 55 -0.88 -3.03 -8.38
C GLY A 55 0.53 -2.45 -8.29
N ASP A 56 0.68 -1.14 -8.17
CA ASP A 56 2.00 -0.50 -8.02
C ASP A 56 2.67 -0.93 -6.71
N PHE A 57 1.88 -0.98 -5.63
CA PHE A 57 2.32 -1.49 -4.35
C PHE A 57 2.83 -2.94 -4.45
N TYR A 58 2.08 -3.82 -5.12
CA TYR A 58 2.49 -5.20 -5.38
C TYR A 58 3.86 -5.25 -6.09
N TRP A 59 4.04 -4.47 -7.15
CA TRP A 59 5.29 -4.43 -7.88
C TRP A 59 6.46 -3.91 -7.04
N LEU A 60 6.23 -2.92 -6.17
CA LEU A 60 7.24 -2.46 -5.22
C LEU A 60 7.65 -3.57 -4.24
N VAL A 61 6.69 -4.33 -3.72
CA VAL A 61 6.97 -5.50 -2.85
C VAL A 61 7.85 -6.51 -3.59
N LYS A 62 7.51 -6.88 -4.83
CA LYS A 62 8.32 -7.82 -5.63
C LYS A 62 9.72 -7.28 -5.92
N LYS A 63 9.85 -5.97 -6.07
CA LYS A 63 11.11 -5.30 -6.36
C LYS A 63 12.03 -5.22 -5.14
N ILE A 64 11.47 -4.98 -3.95
CA ILE A 64 12.20 -5.05 -2.68
C ILE A 64 12.59 -6.49 -2.37
N GLY A 65 11.68 -7.43 -2.66
CA GLY A 65 11.83 -8.83 -2.34
C GLY A 65 11.01 -9.22 -1.12
N ASP A 66 10.44 -10.41 -1.17
CA ASP A 66 9.41 -10.85 -0.21
C ASP A 66 9.93 -10.87 1.23
N GLU A 67 11.21 -11.17 1.46
CA GLU A 67 11.81 -11.23 2.81
C GLU A 67 12.06 -9.85 3.43
N GLU A 68 12.35 -8.85 2.60
CA GLU A 68 12.77 -7.52 3.07
C GLU A 68 11.63 -6.50 3.03
N CYS A 69 10.46 -6.88 2.51
CA CYS A 69 9.33 -5.97 2.31
C CYS A 69 8.54 -5.61 3.58
N VAL A 70 8.82 -6.22 4.74
CA VAL A 70 8.05 -6.01 5.99
C VAL A 70 7.86 -4.53 6.36
N PRO A 71 8.88 -3.65 6.26
CA PRO A 71 8.67 -2.22 6.53
C PRO A 71 7.71 -1.54 5.54
N LEU A 72 7.70 -1.98 4.27
CA LEU A 72 6.72 -1.49 3.30
C LEU A 72 5.31 -2.02 3.61
N LEU A 73 5.18 -3.27 4.07
CA LEU A 73 3.91 -3.85 4.49
C LEU A 73 3.32 -3.09 5.67
N ASP A 74 4.12 -2.61 6.62
CA ASP A 74 3.62 -1.80 7.74
C ASP A 74 2.92 -0.54 7.24
N LEU A 75 3.52 0.15 6.26
CA LEU A 75 2.98 1.37 5.66
C LEU A 75 1.72 1.15 4.81
N ALA A 76 1.47 -0.07 4.31
CA ALA A 76 0.38 -0.37 3.39
C ALA A 76 -1.02 -0.14 3.99
N SER A 77 -2.03 -0.02 3.13
CA SER A 77 -3.43 -0.07 3.53
C SER A 77 -3.92 -1.53 3.62
N THR A 78 -5.08 -1.75 4.23
CA THR A 78 -5.69 -3.09 4.29
C THR A 78 -6.06 -3.62 2.91
N ASP A 79 -6.54 -2.77 2.00
CA ASP A 79 -6.88 -3.16 0.62
C ASP A 79 -5.64 -3.57 -0.18
N GLN A 80 -4.50 -2.92 0.09
CA GLN A 80 -3.21 -3.30 -0.50
C GLN A 80 -2.71 -4.64 0.04
N TRP A 81 -2.91 -4.91 1.34
CA TRP A 81 -2.65 -6.23 1.93
C TRP A 81 -3.51 -7.32 1.28
N GLN A 82 -4.82 -7.09 1.17
CA GLN A 82 -5.76 -8.04 0.54
C GLN A 82 -5.32 -8.37 -0.88
N TYR A 83 -5.09 -7.34 -1.71
CA TYR A 83 -4.66 -7.51 -3.10
C TYR A 83 -3.34 -8.28 -3.22
N LEU A 84 -2.35 -7.97 -2.38
CA LEU A 84 -1.07 -8.68 -2.36
C LEU A 84 -1.26 -10.17 -2.04
N ILE A 85 -2.03 -10.47 -0.99
CA ILE A 85 -2.30 -11.85 -0.57
C ILE A 85 -3.06 -12.62 -1.66
N ASP A 86 -4.06 -12.00 -2.28
CA ASP A 86 -4.85 -12.58 -3.37
C ASP A 86 -4.00 -12.98 -4.57
N LEU A 87 -2.85 -12.35 -4.79
CA LEU A 87 -1.92 -12.72 -5.85
C LEU A 87 -0.90 -13.77 -5.40
N GLU A 88 -0.44 -13.70 -4.15
CA GLU A 88 0.73 -14.46 -3.72
C GLU A 88 0.45 -15.84 -3.14
N ILE A 89 -0.75 -16.09 -2.59
CA ILE A 89 -1.04 -17.37 -1.93
C ILE A 89 -1.54 -18.45 -2.88
N TRP A 90 -1.85 -18.10 -4.12
CA TRP A 90 -2.40 -19.02 -5.10
C TRP A 90 -1.31 -19.74 -5.87
N LYS A 91 -1.54 -21.05 -6.07
CA LYS A 91 -0.76 -21.88 -6.95
C LYS A 91 -1.70 -22.60 -7.90
N ARG A 92 -1.80 -22.07 -9.12
CA ARG A 92 -2.80 -22.46 -10.13
C ARG A 92 -4.22 -22.21 -9.60
N ASP A 93 -4.96 -23.28 -9.32
CA ASP A 93 -6.36 -23.30 -8.91
C ASP A 93 -6.54 -23.50 -7.39
N ARG A 94 -5.45 -23.54 -6.62
CA ARG A 94 -5.49 -23.84 -5.19
C ARG A 94 -4.67 -22.86 -4.39
N VAL A 95 -5.16 -22.55 -3.20
CA VAL A 95 -4.38 -21.85 -2.18
C VAL A 95 -3.27 -22.78 -1.69
N ASP A 96 -2.02 -22.32 -1.76
CA ASP A 96 -0.85 -23.01 -1.24
C ASP A 96 -0.63 -22.64 0.22
N ALA A 97 -0.76 -23.62 1.11
CA ALA A 97 -0.67 -23.40 2.55
C ALA A 97 0.72 -22.88 2.99
N ALA A 98 1.80 -23.28 2.31
CA ALA A 98 3.14 -22.85 2.67
C ALA A 98 3.37 -21.38 2.28
N LEU A 99 2.92 -20.97 1.09
CA LEU A 99 2.94 -19.56 0.67
C LEU A 99 2.07 -18.71 1.59
N SER A 100 0.84 -19.17 1.86
CA SER A 100 -0.10 -18.51 2.77
C SER A 100 0.52 -18.26 4.13
N TRP A 101 1.13 -19.29 4.73
CA TRP A 101 1.78 -19.17 6.03
C TRP A 101 2.98 -18.22 6.00
N GLY A 102 3.78 -18.27 4.93
CA GLY A 102 4.91 -17.37 4.73
C GLY A 102 4.49 -15.90 4.70
N TRP A 103 3.39 -15.59 4.01
CA TRP A 103 2.84 -14.24 3.97
C TRP A 103 2.18 -13.83 5.27
N MET A 104 1.46 -14.74 5.94
CA MET A 104 0.83 -14.44 7.22
C MET A 104 1.87 -14.08 8.30
N LYS A 105 3.03 -14.74 8.31
CA LYS A 105 4.16 -14.33 9.18
C LYS A 105 4.68 -12.93 8.88
N ARG A 106 4.72 -12.52 7.60
CA ARG A 106 5.21 -11.20 7.19
C ARG A 106 4.24 -10.10 7.59
N LEU A 107 2.94 -10.32 7.35
CA LEU A 107 1.89 -9.41 7.81
C LEU A 107 1.86 -9.30 9.33
N GLN A 108 2.06 -10.41 10.04
CA GLN A 108 2.13 -10.43 11.50
C GLN A 108 3.32 -9.59 12.02
N GLN A 109 4.48 -9.70 11.37
CA GLN A 109 5.68 -8.93 11.70
C GLN A 109 5.49 -7.43 11.42
N ALA A 110 4.78 -7.10 10.34
CA ALA A 110 4.47 -5.71 9.98
C ALA A 110 3.51 -5.07 10.99
N ASP A 111 2.35 -5.70 11.22
CA ASP A 111 1.38 -5.25 12.23
C ASP A 111 0.46 -6.42 12.65
N SER A 112 0.75 -6.99 13.82
CA SER A 112 -0.04 -8.08 14.39
C SER A 112 -1.47 -7.67 14.76
N GLY A 113 -1.67 -6.44 15.23
CA GLY A 113 -2.98 -5.96 15.66
C GLY A 113 -3.91 -5.73 14.47
N ARG A 114 -3.39 -5.14 13.40
CA ARG A 114 -4.10 -4.98 12.13
C ARG A 114 -4.38 -6.33 11.48
N LEU A 115 -3.43 -7.26 11.49
CA LEU A 115 -3.63 -8.59 10.93
C LEU A 115 -4.83 -9.30 11.57
N ILE A 116 -4.91 -9.30 12.90
CA ILE A 116 -6.03 -9.94 13.62
C ILE A 116 -7.36 -9.27 13.25
N LYS A 117 -7.39 -7.93 13.21
CA LYS A 117 -8.60 -7.19 12.82
C LYS A 117 -9.05 -7.52 11.40
N TRP A 118 -8.12 -7.54 10.44
CA TRP A 118 -8.41 -7.86 9.04
C TRP A 118 -8.88 -9.30 8.83
N LEU A 119 -8.24 -10.28 9.49
CA LEU A 119 -8.67 -11.69 9.43
C LEU A 119 -10.09 -11.90 9.99
N LEU A 120 -10.48 -11.09 10.98
CA LEU A 120 -11.80 -11.18 11.61
C LEU A 120 -12.86 -10.33 10.91
N SER A 121 -12.48 -9.29 10.16
CA SER A 121 -13.43 -8.40 9.49
C SER A 121 -14.14 -9.06 8.31
N GLU A 122 -13.51 -10.03 7.64
CA GLU A 122 -14.15 -10.81 6.56
C GLU A 122 -15.31 -11.69 7.06
N GLY A 123 -15.42 -11.93 8.37
CA GLY A 123 -16.57 -12.60 8.97
C GLY A 123 -17.86 -11.75 8.98
N GLU A 124 -17.75 -10.43 8.76
CA GLU A 124 -18.91 -9.51 8.76
C GLU A 124 -19.46 -9.23 7.36
N VAL A 125 -18.78 -9.66 6.29
CA VAL A 125 -19.23 -9.43 4.90
C VAL A 125 -20.41 -10.34 4.52
N PHE A 126 -20.70 -11.37 5.33
CA PHE A 126 -21.77 -12.34 5.11
C PHE A 126 -23.04 -12.10 5.96
N THR A 127 -23.17 -10.96 6.65
CA THR A 127 -24.30 -10.68 7.56
C THR A 127 -25.32 -9.65 7.03
N HIS A 128 -25.40 -9.45 5.71
CA HIS A 128 -26.43 -8.63 5.08
C HIS A 128 -27.29 -9.41 4.08
#